data_AF-A0A348WTB2-F1
#
_entry.id   AF-A0A348WTB2-F1
#
_cell.length_a   1.000
_cell.length_b   1.000
_cell.length_c   1.000
_cell.angle_alpha   90.00
_cell.angle_beta   90.00
_cell.angle_gamma   90.00
#
_symmetry.space_group_name_H-M   'P 1'
#
loop_
_entity.id
_entity.type
_entity.pdbx_description
1 polymer ?
#
loop_
_entity_poly.entity_id
_entity_poly.type
_entity_poly.pdbx_seq_one_letter_code
_entity_poly.pdbx_strand_id
1 'polypeptide(L)' 'MNLNKIMNFISENNIQPEAVFALVEKVRQMDLNNEESIRQVIRDVSKIAGKSLDKAEENKLVRDILTNGINENLFDAIK' A
#
# COMPACT_ATOMS: atom_id res chain seq x y z
N MET A 1 -5.18 10.92 -5.98
CA MET A 1 -5.50 9.49 -6.20
C MET A 1 -5.91 9.31 -7.66
N ASN A 2 -4.93 8.99 -8.50
CA ASN A 2 -5.06 8.61 -9.90
C ASN A 2 -5.55 7.16 -9.96
N LEU A 3 -6.86 6.99 -10.10
CA LEU A 3 -7.51 5.69 -10.31
C LEU A 3 -6.85 4.88 -11.44
N ASN A 4 -6.40 5.53 -12.51
CA ASN A 4 -5.70 4.87 -13.61
C ASN A 4 -4.43 4.14 -13.19
N LYS A 5 -3.63 4.70 -12.27
CA LYS A 5 -2.41 4.03 -11.78
C LYS A 5 -2.74 2.80 -10.95
N ILE A 6 -3.77 2.92 -10.11
CA ILE A 6 -4.26 1.82 -9.29
C ILE A 6 -4.77 0.69 -10.18
N MET A 7 -5.54 1.00 -11.23
CA MET A 7 -6.04 0.02 -12.19
C MET A 7 -4.92 -0.67 -12.98
N ASN A 8 -3.88 0.07 -13.37
CA ASN A 8 -2.71 -0.49 -14.05
C ASN A 8 -1.94 -1.43 -13.12
N PHE A 9 -1.68 -1.03 -11.86
CA PHE A 9 -1.01 -1.87 -10.88
C PHE A 9 -1.78 -3.18 -10.59
N ILE A 10 -3.11 -3.08 -10.46
CA ILE A 10 -4.01 -4.23 -10.30
C ILE A 10 -3.87 -5.20 -11.47
N SER A 11 -3.92 -4.66 -12.69
CA SER A 11 -3.86 -5.45 -13.92
C SER A 11 -2.48 -6.08 -14.14
N GLU A 12 -1.39 -5.34 -13.85
CA GLU A 12 -0.01 -5.82 -14.00
C GLU A 12 0.34 -6.92 -12.98
N ASN A 13 -0.20 -6.86 -11.77
CA ASN A 13 0.13 -7.80 -10.69
C ASN A 13 -0.95 -8.88 -10.46
N ASN A 14 -1.94 -9.01 -11.35
CA ASN A 14 -3.07 -9.94 -11.22
C ASN A 14 -3.80 -9.83 -9.87
N ILE A 15 -3.85 -8.63 -9.32
CA ILE A 15 -4.47 -8.37 -8.02
C ILE A 15 -5.99 -8.35 -8.19
N GLN A 16 -6.72 -8.88 -7.21
CA GLN A 16 -8.17 -8.77 -7.19
C GLN A 16 -8.58 -7.32 -6.82
N PRO A 17 -9.42 -6.63 -7.62
CA PRO A 17 -9.87 -5.26 -7.34
C PRO A 17 -10.47 -5.10 -5.94
N GLU A 18 -11.17 -6.12 -5.45
CA GLU A 18 -11.77 -6.18 -4.12
C GLU A 18 -10.72 -6.06 -3.01
N ALA A 19 -9.53 -6.64 -3.22
CA ALA A 19 -8.45 -6.58 -2.24
C ALA A 19 -7.87 -5.16 -2.15
N VAL A 20 -7.74 -4.47 -3.27
CA VAL A 20 -7.30 -3.06 -3.29
C VAL A 20 -8.36 -2.14 -2.71
N PHE A 21 -9.64 -2.39 -2.99
CA PHE A 21 -10.73 -1.62 -2.42
C PHE A 21 -10.80 -1.79 -0.90
N ALA A 22 -10.71 -3.03 -0.41
CA ALA A 22 -10.65 -3.33 1.02
C ALA A 22 -9.46 -2.63 1.69
N LEU A 23 -8.30 -2.58 1.01
CA LEU A 23 -7.14 -1.85 1.52
C LEU A 23 -7.40 -0.33 1.61
N VAL A 24 -7.96 0.28 0.57
CA VAL A 24 -8.27 1.72 0.54
C VAL A 24 -9.29 2.08 1.62
N GLU A 25 -10.31 1.25 1.84
CA GLU A 25 -11.27 1.43 2.93
C GLU A 25 -10.61 1.29 4.30
N LYS A 26 -9.78 0.25 4.49
CA LYS A 26 -9.06 0.01 5.73
C LYS A 26 -8.14 1.18 6.05
N VAL A 27 -7.40 1.68 5.07
CA VAL A 27 -6.57 2.88 5.14
C VAL A 27 -7.37 4.13 5.50
N ARG A 28 -8.55 4.31 4.90
CA ARG A 28 -9.42 5.46 5.20
C ARG A 28 -9.95 5.47 6.63
N GLN A 29 -10.17 4.30 7.21
CA GLN A 29 -10.64 4.15 8.59
C GLN A 29 -9.51 4.11 9.61
N MET A 30 -8.27 3.84 9.17
CA MET A 30 -7.11 3.66 10.02
C MET A 30 -6.38 4.98 10.24
N ASP A 31 -5.83 5.15 11.45
CA ASP A 31 -5.07 6.35 11.79
C ASP A 31 -3.71 6.31 11.10
N LEU A 32 -3.55 7.12 10.05
CA LEU A 32 -2.33 7.23 9.25
C LEU A 32 -1.22 8.00 9.95
N ASN A 33 -1.44 8.39 11.21
CA ASN A 33 -0.40 8.97 12.08
C ASN A 33 0.34 7.89 12.88
N ASN A 34 -0.14 6.65 12.88
CA ASN A 34 0.46 5.56 13.64
C ASN A 34 1.34 4.67 12.75
N GLU A 35 2.61 4.51 13.14
CA GLU A 35 3.59 3.68 12.42
C GLU A 35 3.12 2.22 12.30
N GLU A 36 2.51 1.66 13.35
CA GLU A 36 2.02 0.27 13.33
C GLU A 36 0.90 0.08 12.32
N SER A 37 -0.03 1.04 12.26
CA SER A 37 -1.12 1.08 11.29
C SER A 37 -0.58 1.07 9.86
N ILE A 38 0.37 1.95 9.57
CA ILE A 38 1.00 2.04 8.25
C ILE A 38 1.73 0.74 7.89
N ARG A 39 2.48 0.19 8.85
CA ARG A 39 3.20 -1.08 8.66
C ARG A 39 2.24 -2.23 8.33
N GLN A 40 1.07 -2.28 8.99
CA GLN A 40 0.04 -3.27 8.66
C GLN A 40 -0.50 -3.10 7.24
N VAL A 41 -0.79 -1.87 6.83
CA VAL A 41 -1.25 -1.57 5.47
C VAL A 41 -0.22 -2.05 4.44
N ILE A 42 1.06 -1.71 4.62
CA ILE A 42 2.13 -2.11 3.68
C ILE A 42 2.20 -3.64 3.56
N ARG A 43 2.13 -4.37 4.68
CA ARG A 43 2.12 -5.84 4.68
C ARG A 43 0.92 -6.42 3.97
N ASP A 44 -0.25 -5.84 4.19
CA ASP A 44 -1.47 -6.28 3.54
C ASP A 44 -1.37 -6.04 2.03
N VAL A 45 -0.89 -4.88 1.56
CA VAL A 45 -0.62 -4.64 0.14
C VAL A 45 0.38 -5.65 -0.41
N SER A 46 1.49 -5.89 0.30
CA SER A 46 2.53 -6.83 -0.11
C SER A 46 1.95 -8.23 -0.34
N LYS A 47 1.13 -8.72 0.60
CA LYS A 47 0.43 -10.00 0.49
C LYS A 47 -0.56 -10.03 -0.68
N ILE A 48 -1.31 -8.95 -0.85
CA ILE A 48 -2.29 -8.81 -1.94
C ILE A 48 -1.58 -8.82 -3.30
N ALA A 49 -0.44 -8.15 -3.41
CA ALA A 49 0.41 -8.12 -4.60
C ALA A 49 1.22 -9.41 -4.82
N GLY A 50 1.15 -10.36 -3.88
CA GLY A 50 1.95 -11.59 -3.94
C GLY A 50 3.46 -11.34 -3.84
N LYS A 51 3.88 -10.17 -3.36
CA LYS A 51 5.28 -9.78 -3.22
C LYS A 51 5.69 -9.81 -1.77
N SER A 52 6.94 -10.19 -1.53
CA SER A 52 7.54 -10.12 -0.20
C SER A 52 8.42 -8.89 -0.15
N LEU A 53 8.10 -7.94 0.73
CA LEU A 53 8.96 -6.80 1.03
C LEU A 53 9.99 -7.19 2.09
N ASP A 54 11.24 -6.78 1.87
CA ASP A 54 12.26 -6.90 2.91
C ASP A 54 12.04 -5.87 4.02
N LYS A 55 12.55 -6.15 5.23
CA LYS A 55 12.41 -5.24 6.38
C LYS A 55 12.91 -3.81 6.10
N ALA A 56 13.94 -3.69 5.25
CA ALA A 56 14.48 -2.40 4.85
C ALA A 56 13.51 -1.62 3.95
N GLU A 57 12.87 -2.30 3.01
CA GLU A 57 11.86 -1.72 2.11
C GLU A 57 10.60 -1.35 2.90
N GLU A 58 10.13 -2.26 3.76
CA GLU A 58 8.99 -2.03 4.65
C GLU A 58 9.22 -0.77 5.50
N ASN A 59 10.37 -0.65 6.17
CA ASN A 59 10.68 0.53 6.99
C ASN A 59 10.82 1.82 6.17
N LYS A 60 11.31 1.73 4.93
CA LYS A 60 11.41 2.89 4.03
C LYS A 60 10.02 3.38 3.64
N LEU A 61 9.13 2.48 3.23
CA LEU A 61 7.74 2.82 2.93
C LEU A 61 7.01 3.38 4.15
N VAL A 62 7.20 2.78 5.32
CA VAL A 62 6.60 3.25 6.58
C VAL A 62 7.00 4.70 6.84
N ARG A 63 8.29 5.03 6.73
CA ARG A 63 8.79 6.39 6.93
C ARG A 63 8.29 7.38 5.88
N ASP A 64 8.25 6.98 4.62
CA ASP A 64 7.76 7.81 3.53
C ASP A 64 6.29 8.16 3.73
N ILE A 65 5.48 7.19 4.18
CA ILE A 65 4.05 7.37 4.45
C ILE A 65 3.82 8.19 5.74
N LEU A 66 4.62 7.97 6.79
CA LEU A 66 4.58 8.81 8.00
C LEU A 66 4.88 10.28 7.69
N THR A 67 5.82 10.52 6.78
CA THR A 67 6.31 11.86 6.45
C THR A 67 5.42 12.57 5.45
N ASN A 68 4.94 11.86 4.43
CA ASN A 68 4.23 12.45 3.29
C ASN A 68 2.74 12.06 3.23
N GLY A 69 2.27 11.20 4.14
CA GLY A 69 0.95 10.56 4.07
C GLY A 69 0.93 9.39 3.07
N ILE A 70 -0.18 8.65 3.03
CA ILE A 70 -0.40 7.62 2.00
C ILE A 70 -0.58 8.34 0.66
N ASN A 71 0.53 8.48 -0.06
CA ASN A 71 0.54 8.94 -1.43
C ASN A 71 0.51 7.76 -2.40
N GLU A 72 0.21 8.08 -3.66
CA GLU A 72 0.11 7.14 -4.80
C GLU A 72 1.35 6.23 -4.95
N ASN A 73 2.47 6.66 -4.36
CA ASN A 73 3.75 5.97 -4.34
C ASN A 73 3.75 4.64 -3.57
N LEU A 74 2.80 4.36 -2.68
CA LEU A 74 2.76 3.07 -1.96
C LEU A 74 2.66 1.89 -2.93
N PHE A 75 1.79 2.00 -3.93
CA PHE A 75 1.63 0.93 -4.93
C PHE A 75 2.77 0.91 -5.95
N ASP A 76 3.27 2.09 -6.35
CA ASP A 76 4.46 2.21 -7.22
C ASP A 76 5.73 1.62 -6.56
N ALA A 77 5.86 1.73 -5.24
CA ALA A 77 7.00 1.20 -4.48
C ALA A 77 6.99 -0.33 -4.34
N ILE A 78 5.87 -0.98 -4.66
CA ILE A 78 5.72 -2.45 -4.63
C ILE A 78 5.69 -3.00 -6.07
N LYS A 79 6.01 -2.17 -7.09
CA LYS A 79 6.16 -2.59 -8.49
C LYS A 79 7.44 -3.39 -8.75
#